data_AF-A0A661ZG51-F1
#
_entry.id   AF-A0A661ZG51-F1
#
_cell.length_a   1.000
_cell.length_b   1.000
_cell.length_c   1.000
_cell.angle_alpha   90.00
_cell.angle_beta   90.00
_cell.angle_gamma   90.00
#
_symmetry.space_group_name_H-M   'P 1'
#
loop_
_entity.id
_entity.type
_entity.pdbx_description
1 polymer ?
#
loop_
_entity_poly.entity_id
_entity_poly.type
_entity_poly.pdbx_seq_one_letter_code
_entity_poly.pdbx_strand_id
1 'polypeptide(L)' 'VIAFADKMKITYPMALDPDAGIFSLFAHKKSGVTRNVVIDQTGKIVFLTRLYEREEFEDMKEMIEGLLR' A
#
# COMPACT_ATOMS: atom_id res chain seq x y z
N VAL A 1 -16.51 -4.70 -2.09
CA VAL A 1 -15.63 -3.53 -1.83
C VAL A 1 -16.42 -2.36 -1.26
N ILE A 2 -17.46 -1.87 -1.95
CA ILE A 2 -18.28 -0.72 -1.50
C ILE A 2 -18.72 -0.86 -0.03
N ALA A 3 -19.42 -1.95 0.32
CA ALA A 3 -19.86 -2.19 1.70
C ALA A 3 -18.72 -2.24 2.73
N PHE A 4 -17.53 -2.70 2.34
CA PHE A 4 -16.36 -2.71 3.22
C PHE A 4 -15.78 -1.30 3.39
N ALA A 5 -15.63 -0.56 2.30
CA ALA A 5 -15.16 0.83 2.30
C ALA A 5 -16.06 1.71 3.17
N ASP A 6 -17.39 1.57 3.03
CA ASP A 6 -18.38 2.30 3.81
C ASP A 6 -18.27 1.96 5.31
N LYS A 7 -18.20 0.67 5.65
CA LYS A 7 -18.06 0.20 7.03
C LYS A 7 -16.78 0.71 7.69
N MET A 8 -15.68 0.72 6.96
CA MET A 8 -14.36 1.14 7.44
C MET A 8 -14.16 2.66 7.34
N LYS A 9 -15.11 3.40 6.77
CA LYS A 9 -15.05 4.85 6.52
C LYS A 9 -13.83 5.26 5.68
N ILE A 10 -13.50 4.45 4.67
CA ILE A 10 -12.38 4.72 3.76
C ILE A 10 -12.76 5.89 2.84
N THR A 11 -11.90 6.90 2.77
CA THR A 11 -12.10 8.12 1.97
C THR A 11 -11.29 8.15 0.67
N TYR A 12 -10.43 7.15 0.45
CA TYR A 12 -9.60 7.00 -0.75
C TYR A 12 -10.12 5.89 -1.68
N PRO A 13 -9.82 5.93 -3.00
CA PRO A 13 -10.25 4.90 -3.95
C PRO A 13 -9.73 3.51 -3.59
N MET A 14 -10.56 2.49 -3.74
CA MET A 14 -10.18 1.08 -3.62
C MET A 14 -10.37 0.36 -4.94
N ALA A 15 -9.34 -0.35 -5.40
CA ALA A 15 -9.39 -1.17 -6.61
C ALA A 15 -9.56 -2.66 -6.27
N LEU A 16 -10.20 -3.40 -7.17
CA LEU A 16 -10.31 -4.85 -7.12
C LEU A 16 -9.14 -5.50 -7.86
N ASP A 17 -8.56 -6.55 -7.27
CA ASP A 17 -7.54 -7.40 -7.90
C ASP A 17 -7.92 -8.89 -7.72
N PRO A 18 -9.01 -9.36 -8.38
CA PRO A 18 -9.61 -10.68 -8.11
C PRO A 18 -8.67 -11.86 -8.39
N ASP A 19 -7.75 -11.73 -9.36
CA ASP A 19 -6.80 -12.79 -9.75
C ASP A 19 -5.42 -12.64 -9.09
N ALA A 20 -5.30 -11.69 -8.15
CA ALA A 20 -4.04 -11.26 -7.55
C ALA A 20 -2.97 -10.92 -8.61
N GLY A 21 -3.39 -10.33 -9.74
CA GLY A 21 -2.52 -9.98 -10.86
C GLY A 21 -1.60 -8.84 -10.48
N ILE A 22 -2.15 -7.76 -9.94
CA ILE A 22 -1.39 -6.59 -9.47
C ILE A 22 -0.54 -6.97 -8.27
N PHE A 23 -1.14 -7.63 -7.27
CA PHE A 23 -0.42 -8.10 -6.09
C PHE A 23 0.80 -8.94 -6.46
N SER A 24 0.69 -9.80 -7.48
CA SER A 24 1.79 -10.67 -7.90
C SER A 24 3.00 -9.97 -8.50
N LEU A 25 2.86 -8.70 -8.90
CA LEU A 25 3.99 -7.87 -9.35
C LEU A 25 4.91 -7.46 -8.20
N PHE A 26 4.38 -7.44 -6.97
CA PHE A 26 5.08 -6.95 -5.77
C PHE A 26 5.29 -8.04 -4.71
N ALA A 27 4.70 -9.22 -4.90
CA ALA A 27 4.62 -10.24 -3.87
C ALA A 27 4.38 -11.64 -4.45
N HIS A 28 4.85 -12.69 -3.77
CA HIS A 28 4.38 -14.04 -4.08
C HIS A 28 2.88 -14.16 -3.76
N LYS A 29 2.07 -14.72 -4.67
CA LYS A 29 0.60 -14.86 -4.52
C LYS A 29 0.17 -15.53 -3.21
N LYS A 30 0.98 -16.44 -2.66
CA LYS A 30 0.71 -17.16 -1.41
C LYS A 30 1.31 -16.49 -0.17
N SER A 31 1.91 -15.31 -0.30
CA SER A 31 2.60 -14.65 0.80
C SER A 31 1.67 -13.93 1.77
N GLY A 32 0.37 -13.82 1.49
CA GLY A 32 -0.75 -13.53 2.43
C GLY A 32 -0.64 -12.31 3.35
N VAL A 33 0.47 -11.57 3.29
CA VAL A 33 0.87 -10.56 4.27
C VAL A 33 0.59 -9.18 3.70
N THR A 34 -0.19 -8.41 4.47
CA THR A 34 -0.46 -6.98 4.25
C THR A 34 0.85 -6.22 4.10
N ARG A 35 0.86 -5.23 3.20
CA ARG A 35 2.05 -4.42 2.91
C ARG A 35 1.65 -3.05 2.38
N ASN A 36 2.54 -2.08 2.55
CA ASN A 36 2.50 -0.83 1.80
C ASN A 36 3.68 -0.79 0.85
N VAL A 37 3.46 -0.32 -0.38
CA VAL A 37 4.49 -0.10 -1.39
C VAL A 37 4.36 1.35 -1.82
N VAL A 38 5.38 2.16 -1.53
CA VAL A 38 5.41 3.56 -2.01
C VAL A 38 6.25 3.64 -3.27
N ILE A 39 5.66 4.21 -4.30
CA ILE A 39 6.28 4.38 -5.62
C ILE A 39 6.45 5.89 -5.86
N ASP A 40 7.66 6.31 -6.24
CA ASP A 40 7.95 7.70 -6.57
C ASP A 40 7.41 8.11 -7.95
N GLN A 41 7.55 9.40 -8.29
CA GLN A 41 7.09 9.95 -9.58
C GLN A 41 7.83 9.36 -10.81
N THR A 42 8.98 8.70 -10.61
CA THR A 42 9.74 8.04 -11.66
C THR A 42 9.38 6.56 -11.84
N GLY A 43 8.47 6.04 -11.00
CA GLY A 43 8.02 4.65 -11.02
C GLY A 43 8.90 3.71 -10.20
N LYS A 44 9.77 4.22 -9.32
CA LYS A 44 10.62 3.39 -8.45
C LYS A 44 9.97 3.13 -7.11
N ILE A 45 10.13 1.91 -6.59
CA ILE A 45 9.78 1.58 -5.21
C ILE A 45 10.80 2.24 -4.28
N VAL A 46 10.33 3.11 -3.40
CA VAL A 46 11.16 3.90 -2.48
C VAL A 46 10.88 3.59 -1.02
N PHE A 47 9.80 2.87 -0.73
CA PHE A 47 9.50 2.36 0.62
C PHE A 47 8.64 1.09 0.54
N LEU A 48 8.91 0.12 1.42
CA LEU A 48 8.19 -1.15 1.49
C LEU A 48 8.01 -1.57 2.94
N THR A 49 6.77 -1.81 3.37
CA THR A 49 6.46 -2.33 4.70
C THR A 49 5.81 -3.70 4.66
N ARG A 50 5.89 -4.43 5.79
CA ARG A 50 5.13 -5.68 5.97
C ARG A 50 4.34 -5.60 7.26
N LEU A 51 3.06 -5.96 7.18
CA LEU A 51 2.07 -5.75 8.23
C LEU A 51 1.97 -4.26 8.60
N TYR A 52 1.28 -3.97 9.69
CA TYR A 52 1.21 -2.64 10.27
C TYR A 52 2.06 -2.61 11.54
N GLU A 53 3.05 -1.73 11.54
CA GLU A 53 3.86 -1.34 12.69
C GLU A 53 3.84 0.20 12.72
N ARG A 54 3.74 0.79 13.91
CA ARG A 54 3.47 2.22 14.07
C ARG A 54 4.67 3.09 13.70
N GLU A 55 5.86 2.71 14.15
CA GLU A 55 7.10 3.43 13.84
C GLU A 55 7.35 3.38 12.32
N GLU A 56 7.25 2.20 11.73
CA GLU A 56 7.41 2.02 10.28
C GLU A 56 6.37 2.83 9.46
N PHE A 57 5.17 3.01 10.01
CA PHE A 57 4.13 3.82 9.40
C PHE A 57 4.43 5.33 9.46
N GLU A 58 5.00 5.82 10.56
CA GLU A 58 5.43 7.22 10.66
C GLU A 58 6.62 7.49 9.72
N ASP A 59 7.60 6.58 9.67
CA ASP A 59 8.72 6.66 8.72
C ASP A 59 8.24 6.72 7.26
N MET A 60 7.22 5.93 6.92
CA MET A 60 6.61 5.96 5.59
C MET A 60 6.04 7.34 5.25
N LYS A 61 5.39 8.00 6.22
CA LYS A 61 4.81 9.34 6.02
C LYS A 61 5.89 10.39 5.82
N GLU A 62 6.95 10.37 6.62
CA GLU A 62 8.08 11.29 6.48
C GLU A 62 8.75 11.14 5.11
N MET A 63 8.90 9.90 4.64
CA MET A 63 9.41 9.61 3.30
C MET A 63 8.51 10.21 2.21
N ILE A 64 7.18 10.02 2.30
CA ILE A 64 6.23 10.62 1.35
C ILE A 64 6.32 12.15 1.37
N GLU A 65 6.36 12.77 2.56
CA GLU A 65 6.50 14.22 2.70
C GLU A 65 7.79 14.74 2.05
N GLY A 66 8.89 13.98 2.14
CA GLY A 66 10.16 14.30 1.48
C GLY A 66 10.08 14.27 -0.05
N LEU A 67 9.28 13.38 -0.64
CA LEU A 67 9.10 13.28 -2.09
C LEU A 67 8.24 14.39 -2.69
N LEU A 68 7.44 15.08 -1.87
CA LEU A 68 6.51 16.12 -2.31
C LEU A 68 7.08 17.55 -2.20
N ARG A 69 8.32 17.68 -1.71
CA ARG A 69 9.06 18.94 -1.69
C ARG A 69 9.73 19.20 -3.02
#